data_AF-A0A2T0QJ46-F1
#
_entry.id   AF-A0A2T0QJ46-F1
#
_cell.length_a   1.000
_cell.length_b   1.000
_cell.length_c   1.000
_cell.angle_alpha   90.00
_cell.angle_beta   90.00
_cell.angle_gamma   90.00
#
_symmetry.space_group_name_H-M   'P 1'
#
loop_
_entity.id
_entity.type
_entity.pdbx_description
1 polymer ?
#
loop_
_entity_poly.entity_id
_entity_poly.type
_entity_poly.pdbx_seq_one_letter_code
_entity_poly.pdbx_strand_id
1 'polypeptide(L)'
;MKPHTFVLQARLCDRATALKTRMAEAHDKAQQLVERAEGCLAVLDHMRQGTSTAANISLADDAGPLIAALYRAESDWHDQLQMLKALLIELMHQSRSKRGEIESLAALAFRSQTTPEAIAAAERAVEVHQSHFQDVDAQLEVARVWFESFDLQINAIVAGLRKSS
;
A
#
# COMPACT_ATOMS: atom_id res chain seq x y z
N MET A 1 -7.51 -12.52 41.82
CA MET A 1 -6.56 -12.57 40.69
C MET A 1 -5.16 -12.31 41.23
N LYS A 2 -4.14 -13.07 40.82
CA LYS A 2 -2.77 -12.85 41.32
C LYS A 2 -2.22 -11.53 40.73
N PRO A 3 -1.55 -10.66 41.51
CA PRO A 3 -1.05 -9.37 41.03
C PRO A 3 -0.18 -9.48 39.77
N HIS A 4 0.64 -10.52 39.68
CA HIS A 4 1.51 -10.77 38.54
C HIS A 4 0.73 -11.05 37.23
N THR A 5 -0.36 -11.82 37.31
CA THR A 5 -1.22 -12.12 36.16
C THR A 5 -1.90 -10.85 35.62
N PHE A 6 -2.30 -9.94 36.51
CA PHE A 6 -2.88 -8.66 36.12
C PHE A 6 -1.90 -7.79 35.32
N VAL A 7 -0.65 -7.70 35.78
CA VAL A 7 0.40 -6.92 35.08
C VAL A 7 0.66 -7.49 33.68
N LEU A 8 0.70 -8.81 33.53
CA LEU A 8 0.88 -9.46 32.22
C LEU A 8 -0.30 -9.21 31.29
N GLN A 9 -1.54 -9.24 31.81
CA GLN A 9 -2.74 -8.90 31.03
C GLN A 9 -2.74 -7.45 30.57
N ALA A 10 -2.40 -6.50 31.45
CA ALA A 10 -2.33 -5.08 31.11
C ALA A 10 -1.31 -4.82 29.99
N ARG A 11 -0.09 -5.39 30.12
CA ARG A 11 0.95 -5.26 29.10
C ARG A 11 0.53 -5.86 27.75
N LEU A 12 -0.11 -7.03 27.76
CA LEU A 12 -0.63 -7.66 26.55
C LEU A 12 -1.68 -6.76 25.88
N CYS A 13 -2.61 -6.20 26.67
CA CYS A 13 -3.64 -5.29 26.18
C CYS A 13 -3.04 -4.06 25.51
N ASP A 14 -2.06 -3.42 26.15
CA ASP A 14 -1.41 -2.22 25.63
C ASP A 14 -0.70 -2.51 24.31
N ARG A 15 0.09 -3.59 24.26
CA ARG A 15 0.81 -4.00 23.04
C ARG A 15 -0.14 -4.34 21.90
N ALA A 16 -1.16 -5.16 22.18
CA ALA A 16 -2.14 -5.54 21.16
C ALA A 16 -2.94 -4.33 20.66
N THR A 17 -3.30 -3.40 21.54
CA THR A 17 -4.03 -2.18 21.16
C THR A 17 -3.17 -1.26 20.30
N ALA A 18 -1.91 -1.04 20.69
CA ALA A 18 -0.98 -0.24 19.89
C ALA A 18 -0.75 -0.85 18.50
N LEU A 19 -0.55 -2.16 18.43
CA LEU A 19 -0.37 -2.87 17.16
C LEU A 19 -1.63 -2.82 16.29
N LYS A 20 -2.82 -2.93 16.89
CA LYS A 20 -4.11 -2.78 16.21
C LYS A 20 -4.23 -1.41 15.54
N THR A 21 -3.89 -0.34 16.26
CA THR A 21 -3.92 1.03 15.74
C THR A 21 -2.97 1.19 14.56
N ARG A 22 -1.72 0.73 14.70
CA ARG A 22 -0.73 0.78 13.61
C ARG A 22 -1.18 0.00 12.38
N MET A 23 -1.80 -1.16 12.56
CA MET A 23 -2.34 -1.96 11.46
C MET A 23 -3.52 -1.25 10.75
N ALA A 24 -4.31 -0.47 11.48
CA ALA A 24 -5.35 0.37 10.89
C ALA A 24 -4.74 1.51 10.07
N GLU A 25 -3.72 2.20 10.61
CA GLU A 25 -3.00 3.24 9.87
C GLU A 25 -2.34 2.70 8.59
N ALA A 26 -1.76 1.49 8.64
CA ALA A 26 -1.20 0.82 7.46
C ALA A 26 -2.29 0.51 6.41
N HIS A 27 -3.47 0.05 6.85
CA HIS A 27 -4.61 -0.16 5.95
C HIS A 27 -5.04 1.15 5.27
N ASP A 28 -5.16 2.24 6.03
CA ASP A 28 -5.57 3.55 5.50
C ASP A 28 -4.53 4.10 4.51
N LYS A 29 -3.23 3.95 4.82
CA LYS A 29 -2.13 4.29 3.89
C LYS A 29 -2.23 3.48 2.60
N ALA A 30 -2.44 2.17 2.70
CA ALA A 30 -2.58 1.30 1.54
C ALA A 30 -3.78 1.73 0.68
N GLN A 31 -4.91 2.06 1.30
CA GLN A 31 -6.09 2.57 0.60
C GLN A 31 -5.79 3.86 -0.18
N GLN A 32 -5.14 4.85 0.46
CA GLN A 32 -4.77 6.10 -0.21
C GLN A 32 -3.86 5.85 -1.43
N LEU A 33 -2.95 4.89 -1.34
CA LEU A 33 -2.08 4.51 -2.45
C LEU A 33 -2.85 3.76 -3.56
N VAL A 34 -3.87 2.97 -3.23
CA VAL A 34 -4.77 2.34 -4.23
C VAL A 34 -5.55 3.42 -4.99
N GLU A 35 -6.18 4.35 -4.28
CA GLU A 35 -6.94 5.45 -4.88
C GLU A 35 -6.04 6.29 -5.80
N ARG A 36 -4.78 6.51 -5.39
CA ARG A 36 -3.78 7.15 -6.22
C ARG A 36 -3.44 6.33 -7.47
N ALA A 37 -3.22 5.02 -7.34
CA ALA A 37 -2.94 4.13 -8.47
C ALA A 37 -4.08 4.18 -9.50
N GLU A 38 -5.33 4.17 -9.02
CA GLU A 38 -6.53 4.28 -9.85
C GLU A 38 -6.59 5.61 -10.60
N GLY A 39 -6.29 6.73 -9.91
CA GLY A 39 -6.20 8.04 -10.54
C GLY A 39 -5.13 8.08 -11.65
N CYS A 40 -3.95 7.53 -11.39
CA CYS A 40 -2.87 7.45 -12.38
C CYS A 40 -3.26 6.59 -13.58
N LEU A 41 -3.86 5.42 -13.36
CA LEU A 41 -4.34 4.55 -14.43
C LEU A 41 -5.39 5.26 -15.29
N ALA A 42 -6.35 5.95 -14.68
CA ALA A 42 -7.36 6.71 -15.40
C ALA A 42 -6.73 7.80 -16.29
N VAL A 43 -5.73 8.52 -15.78
CA VAL A 43 -4.99 9.52 -16.58
C VAL A 43 -4.27 8.88 -17.75
N LEU A 44 -3.56 7.76 -17.54
CA LEU A 44 -2.87 7.04 -18.62
C LEU A 44 -3.86 6.54 -19.68
N ASP A 45 -5.02 6.02 -19.28
CA ASP A 45 -6.06 5.57 -20.21
C ASP A 45 -6.62 6.72 -21.05
N HIS A 46 -6.83 7.90 -20.43
CA HIS A 46 -7.25 9.11 -21.16
C HIS A 46 -6.17 9.59 -22.13
N MET A 47 -4.89 9.54 -21.74
CA MET A 47 -3.77 9.87 -22.60
C MET A 47 -3.71 8.94 -23.81
N ARG A 48 -3.86 7.63 -23.60
CA ARG A 48 -3.91 6.62 -24.67
C ARG A 48 -5.02 6.88 -25.67
N GLN A 49 -6.22 7.22 -25.19
CA GLN A 49 -7.37 7.55 -26.04
C GLN A 49 -7.14 8.84 -26.84
N GLY A 50 -6.61 9.88 -26.21
CA GLY A 50 -6.31 11.16 -26.85
C GLY A 50 -5.22 11.06 -27.92
N THR A 51 -4.15 10.32 -27.64
CA THR A 51 -3.05 10.11 -28.59
C THR A 51 -3.46 9.20 -29.75
N SER A 52 -4.24 8.14 -29.50
CA SER A 52 -4.82 7.30 -30.57
C SER A 52 -5.70 8.11 -31.52
N THR A 53 -6.53 9.02 -30.97
CA THR A 53 -7.37 9.93 -31.76
C THR A 53 -6.52 10.87 -32.60
N ALA A 54 -5.46 11.46 -32.04
CA ALA A 54 -4.55 12.35 -32.75
C ALA A 54 -3.72 11.63 -33.83
N ALA A 55 -3.25 10.41 -33.57
CA ALA A 55 -2.50 9.60 -34.52
C ALA A 55 -3.36 9.17 -35.72
N ASN A 56 -4.65 8.88 -35.51
CA ASN A 56 -5.59 8.60 -36.59
C ASN A 56 -5.87 9.83 -37.48
N ILE A 57 -5.64 11.04 -36.97
CA ILE A 57 -5.87 12.30 -37.68
C ILE A 57 -4.57 12.83 -38.34
N SER A 58 -3.38 12.48 -37.82
CA SER A 58 -2.09 13.04 -38.23
C SER A 58 -1.22 12.03 -39.01
N LEU A 59 -1.21 12.14 -40.34
CA LEU A 59 -0.30 11.47 -41.28
C LEU A 59 0.99 12.30 -41.48
N ALA A 60 1.78 12.52 -40.43
CA ALA A 60 3.02 13.32 -40.54
C ALA A 60 4.25 12.58 -39.97
N ASP A 61 5.28 12.46 -40.81
CA ASP A 61 6.42 11.54 -40.71
C ASP A 61 7.46 11.82 -39.59
N ASP A 62 7.44 12.98 -38.92
CA ASP A 62 8.58 13.42 -38.09
C ASP A 62 8.41 13.30 -36.56
N ALA A 63 7.21 12.97 -36.06
CA ALA A 63 6.98 12.79 -34.62
C ALA A 63 7.13 11.33 -34.13
N GLY A 64 7.39 10.40 -35.05
CA GLY A 64 7.33 8.94 -34.82
C GLY A 64 8.19 8.41 -33.67
N PRO A 65 9.48 8.78 -33.52
CA PRO A 65 10.35 8.20 -32.49
C PRO A 65 10.00 8.64 -31.06
N LEU A 66 9.67 9.91 -30.86
CA LEU A 66 9.30 10.46 -29.55
C LEU A 66 7.93 9.93 -29.10
N ILE A 67 6.97 9.88 -30.02
CA ILE A 67 5.63 9.32 -29.77
C ILE A 67 5.74 7.82 -29.45
N ALA A 68 6.54 7.06 -30.19
CA ALA A 68 6.75 5.64 -29.92
C ALA A 68 7.44 5.38 -28.56
N ALA A 69 8.40 6.22 -28.17
CA ALA A 69 9.03 6.14 -26.85
C ALA A 69 8.05 6.45 -25.71
N LEU A 70 7.18 7.45 -25.91
CA LEU A 70 6.11 7.78 -24.97
C LEU A 70 5.10 6.64 -24.83
N TYR A 71 4.70 6.01 -25.93
CA TYR A 71 3.79 4.86 -25.90
C TYR A 71 4.36 3.66 -25.14
N ARG A 72 5.66 3.37 -25.32
CA ARG A 72 6.31 2.29 -24.57
C ARG A 72 6.37 2.59 -23.07
N ALA A 73 6.80 3.80 -22.71
CA ALA A 73 6.83 4.24 -21.32
C ALA A 73 5.43 4.23 -20.67
N GLU A 74 4.40 4.68 -21.41
CA GLU A 74 3.01 4.63 -20.97
C GLU A 74 2.52 3.20 -20.70
N SER A 75 2.82 2.26 -21.61
CA SER A 75 2.47 0.85 -21.42
C SER A 75 3.19 0.25 -20.21
N ASP A 76 4.49 0.50 -20.07
CA ASP A 76 5.28 -0.01 -18.95
C ASP A 76 4.78 0.54 -17.61
N TRP A 77 4.43 1.83 -17.55
CA TRP A 77 3.84 2.43 -16.35
C TRP A 77 2.45 1.88 -16.05
N HIS A 78 1.64 1.63 -17.06
CA HIS A 78 0.30 1.04 -16.88
C HIS A 78 0.42 -0.34 -16.22
N ASP A 79 1.29 -1.21 -16.74
CA ASP A 79 1.51 -2.55 -16.19
C ASP A 79 2.07 -2.50 -14.75
N GLN A 80 3.02 -1.60 -14.49
CA GLN A 80 3.56 -1.39 -13.16
C GLN A 80 2.50 -0.90 -12.17
N LEU A 81 1.63 0.04 -12.58
CA LEU A 81 0.54 0.55 -11.75
C LEU A 81 -0.51 -0.52 -11.45
N GLN A 82 -0.84 -1.37 -12.43
CA GLN A 82 -1.75 -2.50 -12.20
C GLN A 82 -1.18 -3.48 -11.17
N MET A 83 0.10 -3.83 -11.31
CA MET A 83 0.77 -4.73 -10.37
C MET A 83 0.88 -4.11 -8.97
N LEU A 84 1.23 -2.82 -8.88
CA LEU A 84 1.30 -2.09 -7.62
C LEU A 84 -0.06 -1.99 -6.95
N LYS A 85 -1.12 -1.70 -7.70
CA LYS A 85 -2.50 -1.67 -7.21
C LYS A 85 -2.91 -3.03 -6.64
N ALA A 86 -2.62 -4.12 -7.35
CA ALA A 86 -2.93 -5.48 -6.88
C ALA A 86 -2.19 -5.80 -5.56
N LEU A 87 -0.91 -5.45 -5.46
CA LEU A 87 -0.13 -5.59 -4.23
C LEU A 87 -0.75 -4.81 -3.07
N LEU A 88 -1.13 -3.55 -3.30
CA LEU A 88 -1.71 -2.69 -2.26
C LEU A 88 -3.07 -3.21 -1.77
N ILE A 89 -3.91 -3.74 -2.67
CA ILE A 89 -5.18 -4.39 -2.30
C ILE A 89 -4.93 -5.62 -1.42
N GLU A 90 -3.94 -6.43 -1.77
CA GLU A 90 -3.55 -7.58 -0.95
C GLU A 90 -3.06 -7.13 0.44
N LEU A 91 -2.23 -6.09 0.53
CA LEU A 91 -1.79 -5.52 1.80
C LEU A 91 -2.95 -4.97 2.64
N MET A 92 -3.96 -4.35 2.01
CA MET A 92 -5.19 -3.92 2.68
C MET A 92 -5.93 -5.11 3.29
N HIS A 93 -6.07 -6.21 2.55
CA HIS A 93 -6.72 -7.42 3.03
C HIS A 93 -5.96 -8.06 4.20
N GLN A 94 -4.63 -8.18 4.08
CA GLN A 94 -3.76 -8.69 5.14
C GLN A 94 -3.88 -7.84 6.40
N SER A 95 -3.76 -6.51 6.27
CA SER A 95 -3.87 -5.58 7.39
C SER A 95 -5.22 -5.70 8.10
N ARG A 96 -6.33 -5.78 7.35
CA ARG A 96 -7.68 -5.95 7.90
C ARG A 96 -7.86 -7.30 8.61
N SER A 97 -7.41 -8.39 7.98
CA SER A 97 -7.49 -9.74 8.56
C SER A 97 -6.71 -9.82 9.86
N LYS A 98 -5.44 -9.37 9.85
CA LYS A 98 -4.55 -9.39 11.00
C LYS A 98 -5.03 -8.48 12.12
N ARG A 99 -5.67 -7.35 11.80
CA ARG A 99 -6.32 -6.49 12.80
C ARG A 99 -7.38 -7.25 13.61
N GLY A 100 -8.19 -8.09 12.97
CA GLY A 100 -9.21 -8.91 13.66
C GLY A 100 -8.60 -9.98 14.58
N GLU A 101 -7.48 -10.57 14.16
CA GLU A 101 -6.70 -11.50 15.00
C GLU A 101 -6.13 -10.77 16.23
N ILE A 102 -5.50 -9.60 16.04
CA ILE A 102 -4.95 -8.77 17.13
C ILE A 102 -6.04 -8.29 18.09
N GLU A 103 -7.21 -7.90 17.59
CA GLU A 103 -8.36 -7.52 18.43
C GLU A 103 -8.84 -8.67 19.31
N SER A 104 -8.82 -9.90 18.80
CA SER A 104 -9.13 -11.09 19.58
C SER A 104 -8.09 -11.33 20.69
N LEU A 105 -6.81 -10.99 20.44
CA LEU A 105 -5.75 -11.04 21.46
C LEU A 105 -5.91 -9.94 22.51
N ALA A 106 -6.27 -8.72 22.12
CA ALA A 106 -6.58 -7.66 23.08
C ALA A 106 -7.77 -8.04 23.98
N ALA A 107 -8.81 -8.68 23.41
CA ALA A 107 -9.96 -9.16 24.16
C ALA A 107 -9.62 -10.27 25.17
N LEU A 108 -8.56 -11.07 24.94
CA LEU A 108 -8.10 -12.08 25.92
C LEU A 108 -7.58 -11.44 27.22
N ALA A 109 -7.06 -10.20 27.17
CA ALA A 109 -6.61 -9.49 28.35
C ALA A 109 -7.75 -9.11 29.31
N PHE A 110 -8.98 -8.99 28.81
CA PHE A 110 -10.16 -8.62 29.59
C PHE A 110 -10.95 -9.81 30.14
N ARG A 111 -10.56 -11.06 29.83
CA ARG A 111 -11.27 -12.24 30.35
C ARG A 111 -10.81 -12.56 31.78
N SER A 112 -11.77 -12.80 32.66
CA SER A 112 -11.54 -13.02 34.10
C SER A 112 -10.89 -14.38 34.44
N GLN A 113 -10.81 -15.30 33.49
CA GLN A 113 -10.29 -16.67 33.65
C GLN A 113 -9.02 -16.95 32.83
N THR A 114 -8.33 -15.93 32.32
CA THR A 114 -7.13 -16.14 31.48
C THR A 114 -5.98 -16.71 32.31
N THR A 115 -5.43 -17.85 31.88
CA THR A 115 -4.28 -18.48 32.55
C THR A 115 -2.96 -17.80 32.13
N PRO A 116 -1.90 -17.87 32.95
CA PRO A 116 -0.57 -17.38 32.58
C PRO A 116 -0.05 -17.94 31.25
N GLU A 117 -0.33 -19.21 30.97
CA GLU A 117 0.08 -19.90 29.73
C GLU A 117 -0.64 -19.32 28.51
N ALA A 118 -1.94 -19.01 28.65
CA ALA A 118 -2.72 -18.36 27.61
C ALA A 118 -2.22 -16.92 27.34
N ILE A 119 -1.80 -16.20 28.37
CA ILE A 119 -1.19 -14.86 28.22
C ILE A 119 0.16 -14.98 27.48
N ALA A 120 1.02 -15.93 27.86
CA ALA A 120 2.30 -16.16 27.19
C ALA A 120 2.14 -16.62 25.73
N ALA A 121 1.08 -17.37 25.40
CA ALA A 121 0.75 -17.71 24.03
C ALA A 121 0.29 -16.48 23.23
N ALA A 122 -0.53 -15.63 23.83
CA ALA A 122 -0.98 -14.38 23.22
C ALA A 122 0.16 -13.39 22.99
N GLU A 123 1.12 -13.28 23.92
CA GLU A 123 2.32 -12.43 23.73
C GLU A 123 3.15 -12.88 22.52
N ARG A 124 3.36 -14.19 22.35
CA ARG A 124 4.04 -14.73 21.16
C ARG A 124 3.27 -14.45 19.88
N ALA A 125 1.94 -14.54 19.90
CA ALA A 125 1.12 -14.19 18.74
C ALA A 125 1.24 -12.69 18.39
N VAL A 126 1.23 -11.80 19.39
CA VAL A 126 1.47 -10.36 19.18
C VAL A 126 2.84 -10.10 18.57
N GLU A 127 3.88 -10.85 18.95
CA GLU A 127 5.23 -10.73 18.36
C GLU A 127 5.27 -11.14 16.89
N VAL A 128 4.58 -12.23 16.52
CA VAL A 128 4.43 -12.63 15.12
C VAL A 128 3.71 -11.56 14.31
N HIS A 129 2.62 -10.99 14.84
CA HIS A 129 1.90 -9.90 14.18
C HIS A 129 2.73 -8.62 14.08
N GLN A 130 3.60 -8.35 15.06
CA GLN A 130 4.51 -7.21 15.02
C GLN A 130 5.56 -7.35 13.92
N SER A 131 6.09 -8.55 13.71
CA SER A 131 6.99 -8.84 12.58
C SER A 131 6.26 -8.64 11.25
N HIS A 132 5.06 -9.21 11.12
CA HIS A 132 4.27 -9.05 9.90
C HIS A 132 3.92 -7.58 9.61
N PHE A 133 3.61 -6.79 10.66
CA PHE A 133 3.42 -5.35 10.51
C PHE A 133 4.66 -4.66 9.91
N GLN A 134 5.87 -5.04 10.33
CA GLN A 134 7.11 -4.45 9.79
C GLN A 134 7.26 -4.74 8.30
N ASP A 135 6.90 -5.95 7.86
CA ASP A 135 6.93 -6.32 6.45
C ASP A 135 5.90 -5.52 5.62
N VAL A 136 4.68 -5.33 6.16
CA VAL A 136 3.63 -4.51 5.54
C VAL A 136 4.10 -3.05 5.42
N ASP A 137 4.60 -2.47 6.51
CA ASP A 137 5.07 -1.07 6.55
C ASP A 137 6.22 -0.85 5.55
N ALA A 138 7.17 -1.78 5.47
CA ALA A 138 8.25 -1.72 4.48
C ALA A 138 7.73 -1.76 3.03
N GLN A 139 6.75 -2.61 2.73
CA GLN A 139 6.16 -2.67 1.39
C GLN A 139 5.38 -1.40 1.03
N LEU A 140 4.69 -0.79 2.00
CA LEU A 140 4.00 0.49 1.80
C LEU A 140 4.99 1.63 1.53
N GLU A 141 6.15 1.64 2.21
CA GLU A 141 7.20 2.62 1.91
C GLU A 141 7.80 2.43 0.53
N VAL A 142 8.02 1.19 0.09
CA VAL A 142 8.46 0.89 -1.29
C VAL A 142 7.44 1.41 -2.31
N ALA A 143 6.14 1.16 -2.09
CA ALA A 143 5.08 1.66 -2.95
C ALA A 143 5.04 3.19 -2.99
N ARG A 144 5.20 3.84 -1.83
CA ARG A 144 5.26 5.31 -1.71
C ARG A 144 6.42 5.89 -2.52
N VAL A 145 7.62 5.33 -2.37
CA VAL A 145 8.81 5.76 -3.12
C VAL A 145 8.67 5.51 -4.62
N TRP A 146 8.01 4.42 -5.02
CA TRP A 146 7.72 4.17 -6.43
C TRP A 146 6.87 5.31 -7.02
N PHE A 147 5.84 5.77 -6.32
CA PHE A 147 5.02 6.90 -6.77
C PHE A 147 5.81 8.21 -6.87
N GLU A 148 6.75 8.46 -5.96
CA GLU A 148 7.64 9.64 -6.04
C GLU A 148 8.53 9.58 -7.30
N SER A 149 9.08 8.40 -7.62
CA SER A 149 9.86 8.21 -8.84
C SER A 149 9.01 8.40 -10.09
N PHE A 150 7.79 7.85 -10.10
CA PHE A 150 6.83 8.01 -11.17
C PHE A 150 6.50 9.49 -11.43
N ASP A 151 6.23 10.27 -10.39
CA ASP A 151 5.97 11.71 -10.51
C ASP A 151 7.15 12.46 -11.14
N LEU A 152 8.39 12.13 -10.74
CA LEU A 152 9.59 12.74 -11.30
C LEU A 152 9.74 12.42 -12.79
N GLN A 153 9.50 11.16 -13.19
CA GLN A 153 9.58 10.73 -14.58
C GLN A 153 8.54 11.44 -15.46
N ILE A 154 7.28 11.51 -15.01
CA ILE A 154 6.23 12.23 -15.75
C ILE A 154 6.58 13.72 -15.87
N ASN A 155 6.96 14.37 -14.77
CA ASN A 155 7.28 15.79 -14.80
C ASN A 155 8.46 16.11 -15.73
N ALA A 156 9.48 15.24 -15.79
CA ALA A 156 10.60 15.37 -16.71
C ALA A 156 10.15 15.31 -18.17
N ILE A 157 9.26 14.36 -18.50
CA ILE A 157 8.70 14.21 -19.84
C ILE A 157 7.85 15.42 -20.23
N VAL A 158 6.95 15.87 -19.34
CA VAL A 158 6.12 17.07 -19.58
C VAL A 158 6.99 18.31 -19.80
N ALA A 159 8.07 18.47 -19.02
CA ALA A 159 9.01 19.57 -19.19
C ALA A 159 9.78 19.50 -20.53
N GLY A 160 10.15 18.30 -20.97
CA GLY A 160 10.79 18.08 -22.28
C GLY A 160 9.88 18.43 -23.46
N LEU A 161 8.59 18.08 -23.36
CA LEU A 161 7.59 18.40 -24.38
C LEU A 161 7.38 19.92 -24.52
N ARG A 162 7.31 20.66 -23.40
CA ARG A 162 7.16 22.14 -23.43
C ARG A 162 8.36 22.87 -24.04
N LYS A 163 9.56 22.29 -23.97
CA LYS A 163 10.77 22.89 -24.55
C LYS A 163 10.91 22.60 -26.05
N SER A 164 10.15 21.64 -26.56
CA SER A 164 10.20 21.20 -27.95
C SER A 164 9.07 21.81 -28.82
N SER A 165 8.16 22.60 -28.21
CA SER A 165 7.17 23.44 -28.91
C SER A 165 7.60 24.89 -28.95
#